data_AF-A0A933B710-F1
#
_entry.id   AF-A0A933B710-F1
#
_cell.length_a   1.000
_cell.length_b   1.000
_cell.length_c   1.000
_cell.angle_alpha   90.00
_cell.angle_beta   90.00
_cell.angle_gamma   90.00
#
_symmetry.space_group_name_H-M   'P 1'
#
loop_
_entity.id
_entity.type
_entity.pdbx_description
1 polymer ?
#
loop_
_entity_poly.entity_id
_entity_poly.type
_entity_poly.pdbx_seq_one_letter_code
_entity_poly.pdbx_strand_id
1 'polypeptide(L)'
;MRIQTRHIYLADLNPTFGVEMRKERPVLVLQKQSTLRRTVIIAPISSKEYTHQKWEYPLQKNAHNRLYSDSVVILDQLRAIDIRRCIGEIGFIDAKTYHAIVRHLVALF
;
A
#
# COMPACT_ATOMS: atom_id res chain seq x y z
N MET A 1 -2.98 -14.01 -11.09
CA MET A 1 -3.55 -12.65 -10.89
C MET A 1 -2.54 -11.61 -11.36
N ARG A 2 -2.99 -10.58 -12.09
CA ARG A 2 -2.15 -9.44 -12.50
C ARG A 2 -2.43 -8.27 -11.55
N ILE A 3 -1.42 -7.89 -10.78
CA ILE A 3 -1.42 -6.76 -9.86
C ILE A 3 -1.09 -5.48 -10.63
N GLN A 4 -1.87 -4.43 -10.38
CA GLN A 4 -1.74 -3.15 -11.07
C GLN A 4 -1.16 -2.07 -10.15
N THR A 5 -0.27 -1.22 -10.67
CA THR A 5 0.25 -0.06 -9.92
C THR A 5 -0.86 0.92 -9.64
N ARG A 6 -0.81 1.59 -8.49
CA ARG A 6 -1.84 2.52 -7.99
C ARG A 6 -3.11 1.84 -7.46
N HIS A 7 -3.22 0.53 -7.60
CA HIS A 7 -4.34 -0.22 -7.05
C HIS A 7 -4.04 -0.61 -5.61
N ILE A 8 -5.12 -0.75 -4.85
CA ILE A 8 -5.14 -1.16 -3.46
C ILE A 8 -5.66 -2.59 -3.43
N TYR A 9 -4.89 -3.48 -2.84
CA TYR A 9 -5.26 -4.89 -2.64
C TYR A 9 -5.36 -5.19 -1.15
N LEU A 10 -6.28 -6.07 -0.77
CA LEU A 10 -6.17 -6.76 0.51
C LEU A 10 -5.04 -7.79 0.39
N ALA A 11 -4.08 -7.79 1.31
CA ALA A 11 -2.98 -8.74 1.30
C ALA A 11 -2.69 -9.30 2.70
N ASP A 12 -2.36 -10.60 2.78
CA ASP A 12 -1.86 -11.22 4.00
C ASP A 12 -0.37 -10.93 4.17
N LEU A 13 -0.05 -10.13 5.20
CA LEU A 13 1.32 -9.74 5.53
C LEU A 13 2.02 -10.71 6.49
N ASN A 14 1.35 -11.75 6.98
CA ASN A 14 1.92 -12.72 7.93
C ASN A 14 2.75 -13.83 7.26
N PRO A 15 3.69 -14.46 7.99
CA PRO A 15 4.17 -14.08 9.32
C PRO A 15 5.07 -12.83 9.27
N THR A 16 5.28 -12.21 10.43
CA THR A 16 6.15 -11.05 10.60
C THR A 16 6.89 -11.09 11.93
N PHE A 17 7.98 -10.32 12.03
CA PHE A 17 8.75 -10.15 13.26
C PHE A 17 8.63 -8.74 13.84
N GLY A 18 8.62 -8.62 15.17
CA GLY A 18 8.68 -7.31 15.85
C GLY A 18 7.56 -6.34 15.48
N VAL A 19 7.91 -5.16 14.98
CA VAL A 19 6.96 -4.07 14.66
C VAL A 19 6.47 -4.06 13.21
N GLU A 20 6.87 -5.05 12.41
CA GLU A 20 6.43 -5.20 11.03
C GLU A 20 4.89 -5.23 10.90
N MET A 21 4.40 -4.55 9.86
CA MET A 21 2.98 -4.57 9.51
C MET A 21 2.49 -6.00 9.23
N ARG A 22 1.49 -6.41 10.02
CA ARG A 22 0.97 -7.78 10.13
C ARG A 22 -0.52 -7.87 9.83
N LYS A 23 -1.05 -9.09 9.73
CA LYS A 23 -2.46 -9.43 9.36
C LYS A 23 -2.79 -9.12 7.90
N GLU A 24 -4.01 -9.46 7.53
CA GLU A 24 -4.61 -9.03 6.28
C GLU A 24 -4.88 -7.53 6.32
N ARG A 25 -4.31 -6.78 5.37
CA ARG A 25 -4.44 -5.33 5.31
C ARG A 25 -4.56 -4.82 3.88
N PRO A 26 -5.25 -3.68 3.67
CA PRO A 26 -5.13 -2.95 2.43
C PRO A 26 -3.67 -2.52 2.21
N VAL A 27 -3.17 -2.68 0.99
CA VAL A 27 -1.83 -2.29 0.58
C VAL A 27 -1.88 -1.56 -0.76
N LEU A 28 -1.16 -0.45 -0.87
CA LEU A 28 -0.99 0.28 -2.13
C LEU A 28 0.15 -0.33 -2.93
N VAL A 29 -0.10 -0.65 -4.20
CA VAL A 29 0.93 -1.15 -5.11
C VAL A 29 1.74 0.01 -5.70
N LEU A 30 3.04 0.00 -5.44
CA LEU A 30 3.96 1.04 -5.90
C LEU A 30 4.74 0.65 -7.16
N GLN A 31 4.95 -0.65 -7.40
CA GLN A 31 5.71 -1.14 -8.55
C GLN A 31 4.81 -1.44 -9.76
N LYS A 32 5.29 -1.13 -10.97
CA LYS A 32 4.73 -1.69 -12.21
C LYS A 32 5.05 -3.18 -12.32
N GLN A 33 4.02 -4.01 -12.24
CA GLN A 33 4.22 -5.45 -12.38
C GLN A 33 4.52 -5.80 -13.85
N SER A 34 5.57 -6.60 -14.06
CA SER A 34 5.85 -7.28 -15.33
C SER A 34 5.39 -8.74 -15.25
N THR A 35 5.09 -9.34 -16.40
CA THR A 35 4.58 -10.72 -16.49
C THR A 35 5.54 -11.77 -15.92
N LEU A 36 6.84 -11.47 -15.85
CA LEU A 36 7.87 -12.36 -15.33
C LEU A 36 8.04 -12.27 -13.80
N ARG A 37 7.58 -11.19 -13.16
CA ARG A 37 7.78 -10.97 -11.71
C ARG A 37 6.60 -11.51 -10.91
N ARG A 38 6.91 -12.46 -10.03
CA ARG A 38 5.97 -13.00 -9.02
C ARG A 38 5.94 -12.19 -7.73
N THR A 39 6.74 -11.12 -7.62
CA THR A 39 6.74 -10.20 -6.49
C THR A 39 6.36 -8.79 -6.91
N VAL A 40 5.84 -8.03 -5.95
CA VAL A 40 5.42 -6.63 -6.11
C VAL A 40 5.79 -5.82 -4.87
N ILE A 41 6.26 -4.59 -5.07
CA ILE A 41 6.52 -3.65 -3.95
C ILE A 41 5.22 -2.97 -3.58
N ILE A 42 4.89 -3.03 -2.29
CA ILE A 42 3.70 -2.43 -1.70
C ILE A 42 4.04 -1.51 -0.53
N ALA A 43 3.12 -0.60 -0.21
CA ALA A 43 3.08 0.14 1.05
C ALA A 43 1.78 -0.20 1.80
N PRO A 44 1.84 -0.64 3.08
CA PRO A 44 0.64 -0.91 3.88
C PRO A 44 -0.21 0.34 4.12
N ILE A 45 -1.52 0.13 4.29
CA ILE A 45 -2.49 1.17 4.62
C ILE A 45 -3.11 0.86 6.00
N SER A 46 -3.32 1.90 6.79
CA SER A 46 -3.97 1.82 8.11
C SER A 46 -5.08 2.86 8.23
N SER A 47 -6.17 2.51 8.91
CA SER A 47 -7.23 3.45 9.30
C SER A 47 -6.89 4.28 10.54
N LYS A 48 -5.79 3.95 11.24
CA LYS A 48 -5.26 4.71 12.37
C LYS A 48 -4.04 5.49 11.91
N GLU A 49 -4.00 6.78 12.23
CA GLU A 49 -2.78 7.59 12.21
C GLU A 49 -1.83 7.06 13.29
N TYR A 50 -0.60 6.70 12.90
CA TYR A 50 0.48 6.46 13.84
C TYR A 50 1.17 7.80 14.15
N THR A 51 1.77 7.89 15.32
CA THR A 51 2.43 9.10 15.83
C THR A 51 3.65 9.58 15.00
N HIS A 52 3.93 8.98 13.84
CA HIS A 52 5.10 9.19 12.99
C HIS A 52 4.75 9.93 11.69
N GLN A 53 4.27 11.16 11.81
CA GLN A 53 3.72 11.97 10.71
C GLN A 53 4.57 12.02 9.43
N LYS A 54 5.91 11.99 9.52
CA LYS A 54 6.78 12.05 8.33
C LYS A 54 6.70 10.82 7.43
N TRP A 55 6.49 9.63 8.01
CA TRP A 55 6.42 8.36 7.27
C TRP A 55 5.00 8.04 6.81
N GLU A 56 4.06 8.93 7.05
CA GLU A 56 2.67 8.72 6.69
C GLU A 56 2.26 9.67 5.57
N TYR A 57 1.42 9.16 4.67
CA TYR A 57 0.72 10.00 3.71
C TYR A 57 -0.79 9.85 3.87
N PRO A 58 -1.53 10.93 4.15
CA PRO A 58 -2.97 10.86 4.37
C PRO A 58 -3.72 10.51 3.07
N LEU A 59 -4.71 9.63 3.19
CA LEU A 59 -5.54 9.15 2.10
C LEU A 59 -7.01 9.19 2.51
N GLN A 60 -7.73 10.18 1.98
CA GLN A 60 -9.17 10.30 2.20
C GLN A 60 -9.93 9.18 1.48
N LYS A 61 -10.95 8.65 2.14
CA LYS A 61 -11.88 7.68 1.55
C LYS A 61 -12.60 8.30 0.36
N ASN A 62 -12.73 7.54 -0.72
CA ASN A 62 -13.57 7.92 -1.85
C ASN A 62 -14.12 6.70 -2.60
N ALA A 63 -14.91 6.95 -3.64
CA ALA A 63 -15.55 5.91 -4.44
C ALA A 63 -14.56 5.04 -5.23
N HIS A 64 -13.35 5.54 -5.53
CA HIS A 64 -12.34 4.81 -6.30
C HIS A 64 -11.49 3.89 -5.42
N ASN A 65 -11.02 4.38 -4.26
CA ASN A 65 -10.17 3.61 -3.37
C ASN A 65 -10.96 2.62 -2.51
N ARG A 66 -12.25 2.86 -2.30
CA ARG A 66 -13.21 1.99 -1.58
C ARG A 66 -12.72 1.55 -0.19
N LEU A 67 -11.87 2.36 0.43
CA LEU A 67 -11.45 2.14 1.82
C LEU A 67 -12.64 2.31 2.77
N TYR A 68 -12.60 1.64 3.91
CA TYR A 68 -13.72 1.67 4.86
C TYR A 68 -13.84 3.04 5.55
N SER A 69 -12.70 3.68 5.81
CA SER A 69 -12.54 5.00 6.45
C SER A 69 -11.39 5.76 5.81
N ASP A 70 -11.27 7.04 6.17
CA ASP A 70 -10.01 7.78 5.98
C ASP A 70 -8.85 6.99 6.59
N SER A 71 -7.71 7.04 5.92
CA SER A 71 -6.59 6.16 6.15
C SER A 71 -5.26 6.86 5.89
N VAL A 72 -4.16 6.20 6.23
CA VAL A 72 -2.80 6.64 5.95
C VAL A 72 -2.04 5.53 5.23
N VAL A 73 -1.21 5.92 4.26
CA VAL A 73 -0.20 5.04 3.63
C VAL A 73 1.06 5.10 4.49
N ILE A 74 1.54 3.95 4.95
CA ILE A 74 2.69 3.84 5.86
C ILE A 74 3.95 3.55 5.05
N LEU A 75 4.84 4.54 4.94
CA LEU A 75 5.97 4.57 4.01
C LEU A 75 7.29 4.07 4.60
N ASP A 76 7.40 3.86 5.90
CA ASP A 76 8.54 3.14 6.51
C ASP A 76 8.32 1.61 6.53
N GLN A 77 7.12 1.15 6.19
CA GLN A 77 6.74 -0.27 6.17
C GLN A 77 6.62 -0.83 4.74
N LEU A 78 7.28 -0.21 3.76
CA LEU A 78 7.35 -0.73 2.38
C LEU A 78 7.98 -2.12 2.37
N ARG A 79 7.43 -3.01 1.53
CA ARG A 79 8.03 -4.34 1.33
C ARG A 79 7.68 -4.94 -0.02
N ALA A 80 8.58 -5.79 -0.52
CA ALA A 80 8.28 -6.69 -1.62
C ALA A 80 7.54 -7.94 -1.10
N ILE A 81 6.41 -8.28 -1.71
CA ILE A 81 5.62 -9.47 -1.39
C ILE A 81 5.39 -10.33 -2.63
N ASP A 82 5.26 -11.65 -2.45
CA ASP A 82 4.77 -12.54 -3.50
C ASP A 82 3.30 -12.22 -3.81
N ILE A 83 2.93 -12.19 -5.09
CA ILE A 83 1.56 -11.84 -5.53
C ILE A 83 0.48 -12.78 -4.96
N ARG A 84 0.84 -13.99 -4.53
CA ARG A 84 -0.09 -14.92 -3.86
C ARG A 84 -0.56 -14.41 -2.50
N ARG A 85 0.16 -13.45 -1.90
CA ARG A 85 -0.25 -12.78 -0.66
C ARG A 85 -1.39 -11.80 -0.88
N CYS A 86 -1.58 -11.32 -2.11
CA CYS A 86 -2.71 -10.46 -2.45
C CYS A 86 -3.97 -11.34 -2.59
N ILE A 87 -4.98 -11.06 -1.76
CA ILE A 87 -6.23 -11.81 -1.63
C ILE A 87 -7.26 -11.30 -2.65
N GLY A 88 -7.37 -9.98 -2.81
CA GLY A 88 -8.33 -9.37 -3.72
C GLY A 88 -8.13 -7.87 -3.87
N GLU A 89 -8.61 -7.33 -4.98
CA GLU A 89 -8.58 -5.89 -5.25
C GLU A 89 -9.69 -5.16 -4.46
N ILE A 90 -9.34 -4.04 -3.84
CA ILE A 90 -10.27 -3.18 -3.12
C ILE A 90 -10.69 -2.01 -4.01
N GLY A 91 -9.71 -1.34 -4.62
CA GLY A 91 -9.93 -0.14 -5.41
C GLY A 91 -8.61 0.44 -5.93
N PHE A 92 -8.60 1.72 -6.27
CA PHE A 92 -7.39 2.39 -6.77
C PHE A 92 -7.35 3.87 -6.42
N ILE A 93 -6.15 4.46 -6.54
CA ILE A 93 -5.94 5.90 -6.44
C ILE A 93 -5.68 6.53 -7.81
N ASP A 94 -6.05 7.80 -7.96
CA ASP A 94 -5.75 8.55 -9.16
C ASP A 94 -4.24 8.79 -9.30
N ALA A 95 -3.83 9.24 -10.49
CA ALA A 95 -2.43 9.47 -10.78
C ALA A 95 -1.85 10.62 -9.94
N LYS A 96 -2.63 11.66 -9.64
CA LYS A 96 -2.16 12.83 -8.89
C LYS A 96 -1.79 12.42 -7.46
N THR A 97 -2.65 11.68 -6.77
CA THR A 97 -2.39 11.15 -5.44
C THR A 97 -1.19 10.20 -5.44
N TYR A 98 -1.10 9.31 -6.43
CA TYR A 98 0.06 8.40 -6.54
C TYR A 98 1.39 9.14 -6.67
N HIS A 99 1.49 10.12 -7.57
CA HIS A 99 2.72 10.89 -7.74
C HIS A 99 3.07 11.70 -6.49
N ALA A 100 2.06 12.19 -5.75
CA ALA A 100 2.29 12.88 -4.48
C ALA A 100 2.86 11.92 -3.42
N ILE A 101 2.32 10.71 -3.29
CA ILE A 101 2.85 9.66 -2.41
C ILE A 101 4.28 9.29 -2.78
N VAL A 102 4.56 9.05 -4.08
CA VAL A 102 5.90 8.68 -4.55
C VAL A 102 6.90 9.83 -4.31
N ARG A 103 6.50 11.08 -4.54
CA ARG A 103 7.35 12.24 -4.25
C ARG A 103 7.66 12.34 -2.75
N HIS A 104 6.66 12.12 -1.90
CA HIS A 104 6.83 12.11 -0.46
C HIS A 104 7.78 10.99 -0.03
N LEU A 105 7.60 9.78 -0.55
CA LEU A 105 8.50 8.64 -0.32
C LEU A 105 9.94 8.97 -0.73
N VAL A 106 10.16 9.53 -1.92
CA VAL A 106 11.50 9.91 -2.40
C VAL A 106 12.13 10.98 -1.51
N ALA A 107 11.36 11.92 -0.96
CA ALA A 107 11.90 12.94 -0.07
C ALA A 107 12.33 12.42 1.32
N LEU A 108 11.97 11.18 1.67
CA LEU A 108 12.32 10.54 2.94
C LEU A 108 13.64 9.76 2.89
N PHE A 109 14.21 9.54 1.69
CA PHE A 109 15.45 8.80 1.44
C PHE A 109 16.46 9.65 0.67
#